data_AF-A0A6V7KIW4-F1
#
_entry.id   AF-A0A6V7KIW4-F1
#
_cell.length_a   1.000
_cell.length_b   1.000
_cell.length_c   1.000
_cell.angle_alpha   90.00
_cell.angle_beta   90.00
_cell.angle_gamma   90.00
#
_symmetry.space_group_name_H-M   'P 1'
#
loop_
_entity.id
_entity.type
_entity.pdbx_description
1 polymer ?
#
loop_
_entity_poly.entity_id
_entity_poly.type
_entity_poly.pdbx_seq_one_letter_code
_entity_poly.pdbx_strand_id
1 'polypeptide(L)'
;DYRVNAEKAKHELDGSMRKGRALKVRFAPHSSAIKVKNLTSYVSNELLEKAFSVFGDVERAIVVVDDRGRSTGEGIVEYARKPSAQMAIRKCTEGCYFLTA
;
A
#
# COMPACT_ATOMS: atom_id res chain seq x y z
N ASP A 1 -14.19 3.79 -3.42
CA ASP A 1 -13.99 4.72 -4.57
C ASP A 1 -13.23 6.01 -4.19
N TYR A 2 -12.27 5.95 -3.27
CA TYR A 2 -11.60 7.16 -2.76
C TYR A 2 -10.46 7.63 -3.69
N ARG A 3 -9.76 6.69 -4.31
CA ARG A 3 -8.60 6.98 -5.16
C ARG A 3 -8.98 7.64 -6.49
N VAL A 4 -9.98 7.13 -7.19
CA VAL A 4 -10.43 7.68 -8.49
C VAL A 4 -10.92 9.11 -8.32
N ASN A 5 -11.73 9.36 -7.28
CA ASN A 5 -12.18 10.70 -6.93
C ASN A 5 -11.02 11.64 -6.59
N ALA A 6 -10.01 11.16 -5.84
CA ALA A 6 -8.82 11.94 -5.52
C ALA A 6 -7.92 12.19 -6.75
N GLU A 7 -7.82 11.25 -7.69
CA GLU A 7 -7.10 11.41 -8.95
C GLU A 7 -7.77 12.46 -9.83
N LYS A 8 -9.09 12.40 -9.97
CA LYS A 8 -9.89 13.40 -10.70
C LYS A 8 -9.74 14.79 -10.08
N ALA A 9 -9.93 14.90 -8.76
CA ALA A 9 -9.79 16.17 -8.05
C ALA A 9 -8.37 16.75 -8.16
N LYS A 10 -7.33 15.92 -8.08
CA LYS A 10 -5.95 16.36 -8.30
C LYS A 10 -5.77 16.92 -9.71
N HIS A 11 -6.26 16.22 -10.73
CA HIS A 11 -6.13 16.66 -12.12
C HIS A 11 -6.84 17.98 -12.39
N GLU A 12 -8.06 18.15 -11.88
CA GLU A 12 -8.88 19.34 -12.09
C GLU A 12 -8.38 20.57 -11.32
N LEU A 13 -7.83 20.37 -10.11
CA LEU A 13 -7.50 21.47 -9.21
C LEU A 13 -6.03 21.88 -9.24
N ASP A 14 -5.12 21.01 -9.68
CA ASP A 14 -3.70 21.36 -9.76
C ASP A 14 -3.47 22.47 -10.80
N GLY A 15 -2.79 23.54 -10.39
CA GLY A 15 -2.58 24.73 -11.22
C GLY A 15 -3.76 25.70 -11.29
N SER A 16 -4.94 25.33 -10.77
CA SER A 16 -6.11 26.22 -10.78
C SER A 16 -5.89 27.49 -9.94
N MET A 17 -6.40 28.62 -10.40
CA MET A 17 -6.30 29.90 -9.70
C MET A 17 -7.35 30.01 -8.60
N ARG A 18 -6.92 30.19 -7.35
CA ARG A 18 -7.81 30.57 -6.23
C ARG A 18 -7.23 31.74 -5.45
N LYS A 19 -8.03 32.80 -5.29
CA LYS A 19 -7.63 34.04 -4.60
C LYS A 19 -6.29 34.60 -5.10
N GLY A 20 -6.07 34.57 -6.42
CA GLY A 20 -4.86 35.07 -7.07
C GLY A 20 -3.61 34.18 -6.91
N ARG A 21 -3.74 32.95 -6.39
CA ARG A 21 -2.63 31.99 -6.28
C ARG A 21 -2.98 30.69 -7.02
N ALA A 22 -2.02 30.16 -7.77
CA ALA A 22 -2.15 28.84 -8.38
C ALA A 22 -2.03 27.76 -7.28
N LEU A 23 -3.00 26.85 -7.23
CA LEU A 23 -2.97 25.73 -6.31
C LEU A 23 -1.94 24.67 -6.73
N LYS A 24 -1.30 24.03 -5.75
CA LYS A 24 -0.45 22.85 -5.96
C LYS A 24 -1.09 21.66 -5.26
N VAL A 25 -1.76 20.80 -6.02
CA VAL A 25 -2.48 19.63 -5.49
C VAL A 25 -1.66 18.38 -5.75
N ARG A 26 -1.26 17.68 -4.70
CA ARG A 26 -0.46 16.44 -4.77
C ARG A 26 -1.06 15.41 -3.83
N PHE A 27 -0.81 14.13 -4.12
CA PHE A 27 -1.08 13.08 -3.14
C PHE A 27 -0.14 13.25 -1.94
N ALA A 28 -0.68 13.06 -0.75
CA ALA A 28 0.13 13.00 0.45
C ALA A 28 1.05 11.76 0.38
N PRO A 29 2.28 11.84 0.91
CA PRO A 29 3.14 10.67 1.00
C PRO A 29 2.51 9.62 1.92
N HIS A 30 2.42 8.37 1.43
CA HIS A 30 1.85 7.26 2.18
C HIS A 30 2.87 6.69 3.16
N SER A 31 2.94 7.26 4.36
CA SER A 31 3.96 6.89 5.38
C SER A 31 3.69 5.56 6.09
N SER A 32 2.60 4.87 5.75
CA SER A 32 2.13 3.62 6.34
C SER A 32 2.16 2.44 5.34
N ALA A 33 2.94 2.56 4.27
CA ALA A 33 3.15 1.48 3.30
C ALA A 33 4.44 0.71 3.61
N ILE A 34 4.39 -0.61 3.44
CA ILE A 34 5.55 -1.50 3.56
C ILE A 34 5.72 -2.32 2.28
N LYS A 35 6.98 -2.63 1.95
CA LYS A 35 7.33 -3.55 0.87
C LYS A 35 7.66 -4.91 1.46
N VAL A 36 7.00 -5.94 0.97
CA VAL A 36 7.23 -7.35 1.33
C VAL A 36 7.99 -8.01 0.19
N LYS A 37 8.98 -8.84 0.53
CA LYS A 37 9.80 -9.59 -0.44
C LYS A 37 9.80 -11.07 -0.07
N ASN A 38 10.26 -11.90 -0.99
CA ASN A 38 10.39 -13.35 -0.82
C ASN A 38 9.04 -14.05 -0.64
N LEU A 39 8.00 -13.55 -1.31
CA LEU A 39 6.69 -14.20 -1.38
C LEU A 39 6.77 -15.42 -2.32
N THR A 40 6.09 -16.50 -1.96
CA THR A 40 5.93 -17.65 -2.86
C THR A 40 4.92 -17.33 -3.95
N SER A 41 4.97 -18.05 -5.07
CA SER A 41 4.05 -17.86 -6.20
C SER A 41 2.57 -18.13 -5.89
N TYR A 42 2.29 -18.77 -4.75
CA TYR A 42 0.93 -19.10 -4.31
C TYR A 42 0.31 -18.03 -3.41
N VAL A 43 1.07 -17.00 -3.01
CA VAL A 43 0.52 -15.89 -2.23
C VAL A 43 -0.34 -15.02 -3.14
N SER A 44 -1.61 -14.89 -2.79
CA SER A 44 -2.55 -13.96 -3.42
C SER A 44 -2.62 -12.63 -2.67
N ASN A 45 -3.28 -11.64 -3.27
CA ASN A 45 -3.54 -10.35 -2.62
C ASN A 45 -4.31 -10.54 -1.31
N GLU A 46 -5.31 -11.42 -1.32
CA GLU A 46 -6.20 -11.71 -0.19
C GLU A 46 -5.46 -12.43 0.94
N LEU A 47 -4.57 -13.38 0.60
CA LEU A 47 -3.75 -14.04 1.61
C LEU A 47 -2.76 -13.06 2.23
N LEU A 48 -2.16 -12.19 1.42
CA LEU A 48 -1.25 -11.14 1.90
C LEU A 48 -1.98 -10.17 2.85
N GLU A 49 -3.19 -9.73 2.48
CA GLU A 49 -4.04 -8.88 3.32
C GLU A 49 -4.36 -9.56 4.65
N LYS A 50 -4.87 -10.80 4.59
CA LYS A 50 -5.28 -11.55 5.77
C LYS A 50 -4.11 -11.79 6.73
N ALA A 51 -2.94 -12.14 6.19
CA ALA A 51 -1.74 -12.31 6.99
C ALA A 51 -1.38 -11.01 7.72
N PHE A 52 -1.23 -9.91 6.97
CA PHE A 52 -0.75 -8.65 7.53
C PHE A 52 -1.78 -7.86 8.36
N SER A 53 -3.06 -8.24 8.31
CA SER A 53 -4.14 -7.66 9.13
C SER A 53 -3.90 -7.83 10.64
N VAL A 54 -3.09 -8.80 11.06
CA VAL A 54 -2.74 -8.99 12.48
C VAL A 54 -1.97 -7.82 13.10
N PHE A 55 -1.34 -6.97 12.27
CA PHE A 55 -0.59 -5.80 12.72
C PHE A 55 -1.45 -4.51 12.71
N GLY A 56 -2.68 -4.57 12.19
CA GLY A 56 -3.65 -3.49 12.14
C GLY A 56 -4.39 -3.41 10.80
N ASP A 57 -5.28 -2.43 10.69
CA ASP A 57 -6.16 -2.27 9.52
C ASP A 57 -5.38 -2.01 8.23
N VAL A 58 -5.49 -2.95 7.30
CA VAL A 58 -4.92 -2.87 5.95
C VAL A 58 -5.91 -2.17 5.02
N GLU A 59 -5.46 -1.11 4.35
CA GLU A 59 -6.25 -0.42 3.31
C GLU A 59 -6.10 -1.09 1.95
N ARG A 60 -4.91 -1.66 1.70
CA ARG A 60 -4.59 -2.29 0.42
C ARG A 60 -3.43 -3.28 0.58
N ALA A 61 -3.58 -4.47 0.01
CA ALA A 61 -2.49 -5.43 -0.16
C ALA A 61 -2.43 -5.89 -1.61
N ILE A 62 -1.25 -5.85 -2.22
CA ILE A 62 -1.05 -6.27 -3.61
C ILE A 62 0.25 -7.05 -3.74
N VAL A 63 0.17 -8.21 -4.36
CA VAL A 63 1.30 -8.95 -4.89
C VAL A 63 1.66 -8.35 -6.26
N VAL A 64 2.92 -7.97 -6.41
CA VAL A 64 3.44 -7.41 -7.65
C VAL A 64 3.60 -8.54 -8.66
N VAL A 65 3.08 -8.32 -9.87
CA VAL A 65 3.17 -9.27 -10.98
C VAL A 65 3.94 -8.65 -12.15
N ASP A 66 4.55 -9.51 -12.97
CA ASP A 66 5.15 -9.12 -14.24
C ASP A 66 4.08 -8.87 -15.31
N ASP A 67 4.50 -8.43 -16.51
CA ASP A 67 3.60 -8.18 -17.65
C ASP A 67 2.84 -9.42 -18.12
N ARG A 68 3.26 -10.62 -17.68
CA ARG A 68 2.61 -11.91 -17.98
C ARG A 68 1.70 -12.37 -16.84
N GLY A 69 1.50 -11.55 -15.82
CA GLY A 69 0.68 -11.85 -14.65
C GLY A 69 1.31 -12.82 -13.65
N ARG A 70 2.61 -13.11 -13.76
CA ARG A 70 3.31 -13.99 -12.81
C ARG A 70 3.83 -13.18 -11.64
N SER A 71 3.69 -13.71 -10.43
CA SER A 71 4.22 -13.09 -9.21
C SER A 71 5.72 -12.83 -9.33
N THR A 72 6.15 -11.63 -8.95
CA THR A 72 7.58 -11.26 -8.86
C THR A 72 8.20 -11.68 -7.52
N GLY A 73 7.41 -12.27 -6.62
CA GLY A 73 7.82 -12.56 -5.24
C GLY A 73 7.87 -11.33 -4.34
N GLU A 74 7.36 -10.18 -4.81
CA GLU A 74 7.25 -8.94 -4.04
C GLU A 74 5.80 -8.53 -3.85
N GLY A 75 5.53 -7.77 -2.79
CA GLY A 75 4.21 -7.23 -2.50
C GLY A 75 4.27 -5.89 -1.77
N ILE A 76 3.15 -5.20 -1.75
CA ILE A 76 2.95 -3.92 -1.06
C ILE A 76 1.77 -4.11 -0.11
N VAL A 77 1.94 -3.66 1.14
CA VAL A 77 0.86 -3.56 2.13
C VAL A 77 0.78 -2.12 2.60
N GLU A 78 -0.38 -1.50 2.43
CA GLU A 78 -0.70 -0.15 2.86
C GLU A 78 -1.63 -0.23 4.08
N TYR A 79 -1.20 0.29 5.22
CA TYR A 79 -2.01 0.37 6.43
C TYR A 79 -2.73 1.71 6.55
N ALA A 80 -3.87 1.71 7.24
CA ALA A 80 -4.60 2.92 7.60
C ALA A 80 -3.81 3.84 8.54
N ARG A 81 -2.89 3.26 9.32
CA ARG A 81 -2.11 3.99 10.34
C ARG A 81 -0.63 3.63 10.31
N LYS A 82 0.22 4.64 10.49
CA LYS A 82 1.69 4.48 10.56
C LYS A 82 2.16 3.50 11.65
N PRO A 83 1.61 3.47 12.87
CA PRO A 83 2.03 2.52 13.90
C PRO A 83 1.89 1.05 13.49
N SER A 84 0.86 0.70 12.71
CA SER A 84 0.65 -0.67 12.20
C SER A 84 1.76 -1.09 11.24
N ALA A 85 2.15 -0.21 10.33
CA ALA A 85 3.29 -0.44 9.44
C ALA A 85 4.61 -0.63 10.21
N GLN A 86 4.85 0.18 11.24
CA GLN A 86 6.04 0.05 12.09
C GLN A 86 6.03 -1.26 12.89
N MET A 87 4.87 -1.67 13.39
CA MET A 87 4.70 -2.94 14.10
C MET A 87 4.98 -4.13 13.19
N ALA A 88 4.46 -4.12 11.97
CA ALA A 88 4.73 -5.16 10.97
C ALA A 88 6.22 -5.27 10.64
N ILE A 89 6.89 -4.14 10.37
CA ILE A 89 8.35 -4.10 10.12
C ILE A 89 9.10 -4.71 11.30
N ARG A 90 8.80 -4.26 12.52
CA ARG A 90 9.48 -4.72 13.73
C ARG A 90 9.31 -6.23 13.92
N LYS A 91 8.08 -6.73 13.90
CA LYS A 91 7.77 -8.15 14.15
C LYS A 91 8.34 -9.08 13.07
N CYS A 92 8.25 -8.69 11.80
CA CYS A 92 8.78 -9.50 10.70
C CYS A 92 10.31 -9.43 10.56
N THR A 93 10.97 -8.46 11.21
CA THR A 93 12.43 -8.37 11.26
C THR A 93 13.00 -9.09 12.49
N GLU A 94 12.32 -9.00 13.64
CA GLU A 94 12.73 -9.65 14.89
C GLU A 94 12.45 -11.16 14.91
N GLY A 95 11.58 -11.66 14.02
CA GLY A 95 11.21 -13.08 13.99
C GLY A 95 10.89 -13.58 12.58
N CYS A 96 10.73 -14.90 12.46
CA CYS A 96 10.30 -15.53 11.21
C CYS A 96 8.79 -15.36 11.05
N TYR A 97 8.36 -14.78 9.93
CA TYR A 97 6.95 -14.60 9.61
C TYR A 97 6.58 -15.42 8.37
N PHE A 98 5.82 -16.49 8.58
CA PHE A 98 5.39 -17.40 7.52
C PHE A 98 3.93 -17.13 7.15
N LEU A 99 3.65 -16.97 5.86
CA LEU A 99 2.29 -16.91 5.35
C LEU A 99 1.80 -18.33 5.11
N THR A 100 1.07 -18.89 6.08
CA THR A 100 0.40 -20.18 5.94
C THR A 100 -1.06 -19.96 5.56
N ALA A 101 -1.57 -20.75 4.61
CA ALA A 101 -2.98 -20.78 4.23
C ALA A 101 -3.83 -21.49 5.31
#